data_AF-X0ZH61-F1
#
_entry.id   AF-X0ZH61-F1
#
_cell.length_a   1.000
_cell.length_b   1.000
_cell.length_c   1.000
_cell.angle_alpha   90.00
_cell.angle_beta   90.00
_cell.angle_gamma   90.00
#
_symmetry.space_group_name_H-M   'P 1'
#
loop_
_entity.id
_entity.type
_entity.pdbx_description
1 polymer ?
#
loop_
_entity_poly.entity_id
_entity_poly.type
_entity_poly.pdbx_seq_one_letter_code
_entity_poly.pdbx_strand_id
1 'polypeptide(L)'
;LMSEVNYLETGDATLVAIKDRLVNIRSTLTNVLSTANNILLRLPSLIGGRFPVTDCLTELVKTQRIKVTNTPTPLPLHPLSGRRLLIIFNNSNATLYYGESDVSGGQGMPLLAGQPVSINIRETCKIYAVVSSADVAKNIRILEGK
;
A
#
# COMPACT_ATOMS: atom_id res chain seq x y z
N LEU A 1 -62.32 -23.30 42.31
CA LEU A 1 -61.09 -22.50 42.17
C LEU A 1 -60.13 -23.26 41.27
N MET A 2 -59.94 -22.72 40.07
CA MET A 2 -58.78 -22.91 39.19
C MET A 2 -58.26 -24.33 38.97
N SER A 3 -58.83 -25.00 37.98
CA SER A 3 -58.11 -25.94 37.13
C SER A 3 -57.98 -25.25 35.77
N GLU A 4 -56.92 -24.45 35.59
CA GLU A 4 -56.49 -24.02 34.27
C GLU A 4 -55.98 -25.26 33.54
N VAL A 5 -56.86 -25.84 32.73
CA VAL A 5 -56.53 -26.98 31.88
C VAL A 5 -55.58 -26.47 30.79
N ASN A 6 -54.34 -26.95 30.86
CA ASN A 6 -53.30 -26.88 29.82
C ASN A 6 -53.86 -27.27 28.45
N TYR A 7 -54.31 -26.29 27.65
CA TYR A 7 -54.76 -26.50 26.27
C TYR A 7 -53.71 -26.12 25.22
N LEU A 8 -52.44 -25.98 25.59
CA LEU A 8 -51.38 -25.52 24.67
C LEU A 8 -50.39 -26.61 24.19
N GLU A 9 -50.49 -27.86 24.66
CA GLU A 9 -49.50 -28.90 24.32
C GLU A 9 -49.89 -29.87 23.19
N THR A 10 -51.13 -29.85 22.69
CA THR A 10 -51.54 -30.66 21.53
C THR A 10 -51.91 -29.78 20.34
N GLY A 11 -51.08 -28.78 20.04
CA GLY A 11 -51.19 -28.04 18.80
C GLY A 11 -51.01 -29.00 17.63
N ASP A 12 -52.01 -29.02 16.73
CA ASP A 12 -52.04 -29.75 15.46
C ASP A 12 -50.62 -29.99 14.92
N ALA A 13 -50.24 -31.26 14.68
CA ALA A 13 -48.89 -31.64 14.26
C ALA A 13 -48.40 -30.84 13.04
N THR A 14 -49.34 -30.36 12.21
CA THR A 14 -49.05 -29.44 11.11
C THR A 14 -48.54 -28.08 11.57
N LEU A 15 -49.12 -27.50 12.62
CA LEU A 15 -48.71 -26.21 13.19
C LEU A 15 -47.32 -26.29 13.83
N VAL A 16 -46.99 -27.40 14.50
CA VAL A 16 -45.65 -27.65 15.06
C VAL A 16 -44.62 -27.74 13.93
N ALA A 17 -44.90 -28.53 12.89
CA ALA A 17 -44.03 -28.65 11.72
C ALA A 17 -43.82 -27.30 10.99
N ILE A 18 -44.85 -26.46 10.92
CA ILE A 18 -44.75 -25.10 10.36
C ILE A 18 -43.80 -24.23 11.21
N LYS A 19 -43.92 -24.26 12.54
CA LYS A 19 -43.04 -23.50 13.44
C LYS A 19 -41.57 -23.91 13.28
N ASP A 20 -41.29 -25.21 13.24
CA ASP A 20 -39.91 -25.70 13.07
C ASP A 20 -39.31 -25.28 11.72
N ARG A 21 -40.11 -25.33 10.66
CA ARG A 21 -39.69 -24.84 9.33
C ARG A 21 -39.39 -23.34 9.35
N LEU A 22 -40.19 -22.53 10.03
CA LEU A 22 -39.94 -21.09 10.17
C LEU A 22 -38.65 -20.80 10.95
N VAL A 23 -38.37 -21.56 12.00
CA VAL A 23 -37.11 -21.48 12.75
C VAL A 23 -35.91 -21.81 11.85
N ASN A 24 -36.00 -22.88 11.06
CA ASN A 24 -34.95 -23.28 10.12
C ASN A 24 -34.71 -22.24 9.01
N ILE A 25 -35.78 -21.65 8.48
CA ILE A 25 -35.70 -20.56 7.49
C ILE A 25 -34.99 -19.34 8.09
N ARG A 26 -35.36 -18.95 9.31
CA ARG A 26 -34.74 -17.81 10.01
C ARG A 26 -33.24 -18.03 10.25
N SER A 27 -32.85 -19.24 10.66
CA SER A 27 -31.45 -19.62 10.84
C SER A 27 -30.68 -19.52 9.52
N THR A 28 -31.23 -20.09 8.45
CA THR A 28 -30.63 -20.05 7.10
C THR A 28 -30.43 -18.61 6.62
N LEU A 29 -31.43 -17.75 6.77
CA LEU A 29 -31.33 -16.34 6.39
C LEU A 29 -30.26 -15.59 7.17
N THR A 30 -30.11 -15.87 8.46
CA THR A 30 -29.09 -15.26 9.31
C THR A 30 -27.68 -15.67 8.85
N ASN A 31 -27.49 -16.94 8.49
CA ASN A 31 -26.22 -17.44 7.97
C ASN A 31 -25.88 -16.85 6.59
N VAL A 32 -26.87 -16.74 5.70
CA VAL A 32 -26.69 -16.11 4.38
C VAL A 32 -26.32 -14.64 4.53
N LEU A 33 -26.98 -13.89 5.42
CA LEU A 33 -26.69 -12.49 5.67
C LEU A 33 -25.28 -12.30 6.25
N SER A 34 -24.90 -13.13 7.22
CA SER A 34 -23.54 -13.14 7.77
C SER A 34 -22.49 -13.42 6.70
N THR A 35 -22.74 -14.41 5.84
CA THR A 35 -21.86 -14.75 4.72
C THR A 35 -21.74 -13.61 3.72
N ALA A 36 -22.85 -12.98 3.35
CA ALA A 36 -22.86 -11.83 2.45
C ALA A 36 -22.07 -10.64 3.02
N ASN A 37 -22.24 -10.34 4.31
CA ASN A 37 -21.48 -9.29 4.99
C ASN A 37 -19.98 -9.60 5.04
N ASN A 38 -19.61 -10.85 5.32
CA ASN A 38 -18.21 -11.28 5.31
C ASN A 38 -17.59 -11.20 3.90
N ILE A 39 -18.36 -11.48 2.86
CA ILE A 39 -17.92 -11.29 1.47
C ILE A 39 -17.74 -9.80 1.18
N LEU A 40 -18.74 -8.96 1.51
CA LEU A 40 -18.69 -7.51 1.29
C LEU A 40 -17.50 -6.83 1.98
N LEU A 41 -17.17 -7.26 3.21
CA LEU A 41 -15.99 -6.76 3.93
C LEU A 41 -14.66 -7.20 3.31
N ARG A 42 -14.65 -8.30 2.55
CA ARG A 42 -13.48 -8.82 1.82
C ARG A 42 -13.42 -8.35 0.37
N LEU A 43 -14.50 -7.80 -0.18
CA LEU A 43 -14.53 -7.27 -1.54
C LEU A 43 -13.62 -6.05 -1.82
N PRO A 44 -13.15 -5.23 -0.85
CA PRO A 44 -12.16 -4.20 -1.14
C PRO A 44 -10.87 -4.76 -1.77
N SER A 45 -10.53 -6.03 -1.49
CA SER A 45 -9.36 -6.70 -2.09
C SER A 45 -9.66 -7.51 -3.36
N LEU A 46 -10.94 -7.73 -3.71
CA LEU A 46 -11.35 -8.46 -4.94
C LEU A 46 -11.84 -7.51 -6.04
N ILE A 47 -12.47 -6.39 -5.69
CA ILE A 47 -12.83 -5.31 -6.62
C ILE A 47 -11.66 -4.34 -6.80
N GLY A 48 -10.73 -4.30 -5.83
CA GLY A 48 -9.37 -3.76 -5.99
C GLY A 48 -8.34 -4.81 -6.42
N GLY A 49 -8.79 -6.02 -6.78
CA GLY A 49 -7.97 -7.19 -7.09
C GLY A 49 -7.37 -7.21 -8.50
N ARG A 50 -7.42 -6.11 -9.23
CA ARG A 50 -6.36 -5.85 -10.20
C ARG A 50 -5.16 -5.38 -9.38
N PHE A 51 -4.15 -6.23 -9.23
CA PHE A 51 -2.80 -5.68 -9.41
C PHE A 51 -2.82 -5.16 -10.83
N PRO A 52 -3.02 -3.85 -11.05
CA PRO A 52 -3.33 -3.39 -12.37
C PRO A 52 -1.98 -3.37 -13.06
N VAL A 53 -1.64 -4.48 -13.73
CA VAL A 53 -0.53 -4.50 -14.68
C VAL A 53 -0.78 -3.42 -15.76
N THR A 54 -2.04 -3.02 -15.93
CA THR A 54 -2.48 -1.89 -16.74
C THR A 54 -2.29 -0.51 -16.07
N ASP A 55 -2.35 -0.37 -14.74
CA ASP A 55 -2.10 0.93 -14.06
C ASP A 55 -0.62 1.12 -13.81
N CYS A 56 0.15 0.09 -13.45
CA CYS A 56 1.59 0.25 -13.24
C CYS A 56 2.37 0.62 -14.52
N LEU A 57 1.75 0.50 -15.70
CA LEU A 57 2.29 0.94 -16.99
C LEU A 57 1.57 2.17 -17.60
N THR A 58 0.43 2.59 -17.04
CA THR A 58 -0.26 3.84 -17.45
C THR A 58 -0.05 4.99 -16.46
N GLU A 59 0.38 4.68 -15.24
CA GLU A 59 0.75 5.68 -14.25
C GLU A 59 2.04 6.42 -14.67
N LEU A 60 2.08 7.71 -14.35
CA LEU A 60 3.12 8.61 -14.85
C LEU A 60 4.48 8.21 -14.25
N VAL A 61 5.45 7.90 -15.11
CA VAL A 61 6.86 7.74 -14.74
C VAL A 61 7.61 9.02 -15.10
N LYS A 62 8.44 9.52 -14.18
CA LYS A 62 9.28 10.70 -14.42
C LYS A 62 10.75 10.34 -14.22
N THR A 63 11.61 10.76 -15.13
CA THR A 63 13.06 10.63 -14.95
C THR A 63 13.72 11.99 -14.82
N GLN A 64 14.78 12.08 -14.00
CA GLN A 64 15.55 13.30 -13.81
C GLN A 64 17.04 12.99 -13.80
N ARG A 65 17.83 13.91 -14.37
CA ARG A 65 19.28 13.93 -14.18
C ARG A 65 19.61 15.00 -13.15
N ILE A 66 20.28 14.62 -12.07
CA ILE A 66 20.63 15.54 -10.99
C ILE A 66 22.14 15.54 -10.82
N LYS A 67 22.72 16.73 -10.60
CA LYS A 67 24.11 16.91 -10.22
C LYS A 67 24.20 16.94 -8.69
N VAL A 68 24.98 16.04 -8.12
CA VAL A 68 25.26 15.94 -6.68
C VAL A 68 26.66 16.47 -6.41
N THR A 69 26.79 17.36 -5.44
CA THR A 69 28.05 17.97 -4.99
C THR A 69 28.35 17.52 -3.55
N ASN A 70 29.34 18.14 -2.91
CA ASN A 70 29.65 17.96 -1.49
C ASN A 70 28.64 18.63 -0.53
N THR A 71 27.59 19.23 -1.08
CA THR A 71 26.45 19.76 -0.31
C THR A 71 25.24 18.86 -0.51
N PRO A 72 24.46 18.54 0.55
CA PRO A 72 23.24 17.75 0.43
C PRO A 72 22.28 18.28 -0.65
N THR A 73 22.06 17.50 -1.70
CA THR A 73 21.16 17.85 -2.80
C THR A 73 19.87 17.03 -2.69
N PRO A 74 18.67 17.66 -2.69
CA PRO A 74 17.41 16.93 -2.60
C PRO A 74 17.12 16.12 -3.88
N LEU A 75 16.63 14.90 -3.67
CA LEU A 75 16.31 13.90 -4.67
C LEU A 75 14.83 13.49 -4.55
N PRO A 76 14.00 13.77 -5.56
CA PRO A 76 14.26 14.58 -6.77
C PRO A 76 14.21 16.10 -6.49
N LEU A 77 14.66 16.90 -7.46
CA LEU A 77 14.52 18.37 -7.42
C LEU A 77 13.06 18.82 -7.56
N HIS A 78 12.31 18.13 -8.42
CA HIS A 78 10.89 18.40 -8.65
C HIS A 78 10.08 17.11 -8.53
N PRO A 79 9.62 16.76 -7.31
CA PRO A 79 8.89 15.52 -7.07
C PRO A 79 7.68 15.34 -7.99
N LEU A 80 7.51 14.11 -8.47
CA LEU A 80 6.31 13.68 -9.17
C LEU A 80 5.14 13.66 -8.19
N SER A 81 4.03 14.31 -8.57
CA SER A 81 2.86 14.36 -7.70
C SER A 81 2.28 12.96 -7.46
N GLY A 82 2.10 12.57 -6.21
CA GLY A 82 1.63 11.25 -5.80
C GLY A 82 2.67 10.13 -5.91
N ARG A 83 3.97 10.44 -6.04
CA ARG A 83 5.06 9.45 -6.06
C ARG A 83 4.96 8.47 -4.90
N ARG A 84 5.11 7.18 -5.21
CA ARG A 84 5.27 6.09 -4.22
C ARG A 84 6.59 5.35 -4.34
N LEU A 85 7.28 5.50 -5.48
CA LEU A 85 8.55 4.85 -5.76
C LEU A 85 9.61 5.88 -6.17
N LEU A 86 10.80 5.76 -5.60
CA LEU A 86 12.01 6.47 -6.03
C LEU A 86 13.12 5.45 -6.30
N ILE A 87 13.63 5.45 -7.52
CA ILE A 87 14.85 4.72 -7.89
C ILE A 87 15.97 5.74 -8.09
N ILE A 88 17.05 5.59 -7.34
CA ILE A 88 18.27 6.39 -7.46
C ILE A 88 19.34 5.52 -8.11
N PHE A 89 19.87 5.96 -9.24
CA PHE A 89 20.93 5.27 -9.96
C PHE A 89 22.20 6.11 -10.01
N ASN A 90 23.27 5.60 -9.41
CA ASN A 90 24.58 6.24 -9.42
C ASN A 90 25.28 6.00 -10.77
N ASN A 91 25.05 6.89 -11.72
CA ASN A 91 25.69 6.87 -13.04
C ASN A 91 27.08 7.55 -13.04
N SER A 92 27.77 7.57 -11.91
CA SER A 92 29.08 8.19 -11.75
C SER A 92 30.15 7.15 -11.37
N ASN A 93 31.41 7.58 -11.36
CA ASN A 93 32.55 6.76 -10.95
C ASN A 93 32.94 6.94 -9.47
N ALA A 94 32.11 7.60 -8.67
CA ALA A 94 32.37 7.86 -7.26
C ALA A 94 31.27 7.26 -6.38
N THR A 95 31.62 6.92 -5.14
CA THR A 95 30.62 6.58 -4.12
C THR A 95 29.83 7.82 -3.73
N LEU A 96 28.52 7.69 -3.76
CA LEU A 96 27.58 8.69 -3.26
C LEU A 96 27.02 8.23 -1.93
N TYR A 97 26.52 9.17 -1.15
CA TYR A 97 25.86 8.89 0.12
C TYR A 97 24.48 9.51 0.09
N TYR A 98 23.44 8.77 0.48
CA TYR A 98 22.07 9.26 0.53
C TYR A 98 21.48 9.12 1.93
N GLY A 99 20.54 10.01 2.28
CA GLY A 99 19.97 10.10 3.63
C GLY A 99 19.09 11.33 3.83
N GLU A 100 19.06 11.84 5.07
CA GLU A 100 18.35 13.06 5.46
C GLU A 100 19.07 14.33 4.99
N SER A 101 18.52 15.51 5.30
CA SER A 101 19.02 16.81 4.81
C SER A 101 20.45 17.17 5.24
N ASP A 102 20.96 16.52 6.29
CA ASP A 102 22.31 16.66 6.83
C ASP A 102 23.27 15.55 6.38
N VAL A 103 22.88 14.75 5.38
CA VAL A 103 23.68 13.62 4.90
C VAL A 103 25.11 14.04 4.55
N SER A 104 26.06 13.29 5.11
CA SER A 104 27.50 13.46 4.87
C SER A 104 28.13 12.14 4.45
N GLY A 105 29.37 12.18 3.95
CA GLY A 105 30.11 10.97 3.58
C GLY A 105 30.36 9.99 4.74
N GLY A 106 30.23 10.44 6.01
CA GLY A 106 30.40 9.59 7.19
C GLY A 106 29.09 9.10 7.82
N GLN A 107 27.94 9.65 7.42
CA GLN A 107 26.64 9.40 8.06
C GLN A 107 25.56 8.90 7.08
N GLY A 108 25.79 9.02 5.78
CA GLY A 108 24.84 8.55 4.77
C GLY A 108 25.00 7.07 4.41
N MET A 109 23.96 6.53 3.78
CA MET A 109 23.99 5.19 3.20
C MET A 109 24.79 5.22 1.89
N PRO A 110 25.84 4.39 1.74
CA PRO A 110 26.66 4.40 0.55
C PRO A 110 25.90 3.82 -0.66
N LEU A 111 26.06 4.46 -1.81
CA LEU A 111 25.61 4.00 -3.12
C LEU A 111 26.81 3.95 -4.05
N LEU A 112 27.31 2.74 -4.33
CA LEU A 112 28.52 2.56 -5.12
C LEU A 112 28.27 2.90 -6.60
N ALA A 113 29.36 3.11 -7.34
CA ALA A 113 29.30 3.38 -8.77
C ALA A 113 28.53 2.28 -9.53
N GLY A 114 27.58 2.69 -10.38
CA GLY A 114 26.75 1.78 -11.17
C GLY A 114 25.62 1.10 -10.40
N GLN A 115 25.46 1.34 -9.10
CA GLN A 115 24.41 0.71 -8.30
C GLN A 115 23.09 1.50 -8.36
N PRO A 116 21.95 0.80 -8.50
CA PRO A 116 20.64 1.32 -8.19
C PRO A 116 20.29 1.11 -6.71
N VAL A 117 19.46 2.00 -6.17
CA VAL A 117 18.68 1.76 -4.96
C VAL A 117 17.23 2.12 -5.23
N SER A 118 16.31 1.31 -4.72
CA SER A 118 14.87 1.49 -4.85
C SER A 118 14.27 1.72 -3.47
N ILE A 119 13.46 2.78 -3.33
CA ILE A 119 12.91 3.21 -2.06
C ILE A 119 11.43 3.52 -2.27
N ASN A 120 10.58 2.89 -1.46
CA ASN A 120 9.16 3.21 -1.38
C ASN A 120 8.99 4.44 -0.49
N ILE A 121 8.66 5.57 -1.10
CA ILE A 121 8.65 6.86 -0.40
C ILE A 121 7.61 7.80 -1.02
N ARG A 122 6.85 8.47 -0.15
CA ARG A 122 5.83 9.44 -0.56
C ARG A 122 6.47 10.71 -1.09
N GLU A 123 5.76 11.45 -1.94
CA GLU A 123 6.21 12.75 -2.47
C GLU A 123 6.59 13.78 -1.39
N THR A 124 5.98 13.69 -0.20
CA THR A 124 6.22 14.61 0.91
C THR A 124 7.55 14.39 1.63
N CYS A 125 8.17 13.21 1.45
CA CYS A 125 9.43 12.87 2.08
C CYS A 125 10.58 13.14 1.10
N LYS A 126 11.55 13.94 1.54
CA LYS A 126 12.75 14.29 0.77
C LYS A 126 13.90 13.38 1.18
N ILE A 127 14.58 12.81 0.19
CA ILE A 127 15.90 12.17 0.38
C ILE A 127 16.93 13.12 -0.19
N TYR A 128 18.08 13.22 0.45
CA TYR A 128 19.20 14.00 -0.05
C TYR A 128 20.34 13.06 -0.43
N ALA A 129 21.20 13.52 -1.34
CA ALA A 129 22.45 12.85 -1.62
C ALA A 129 23.61 13.84 -1.65
N VAL A 130 24.79 13.30 -1.34
CA VAL A 130 26.06 14.02 -1.31
C VAL A 130 27.16 13.14 -1.92
N VAL A 131 28.17 13.77 -2.52
CA VAL A 131 29.43 13.11 -2.87
C VAL A 131 30.51 13.56 -1.90
N SER A 132 31.31 12.64 -1.38
CA SER A 132 32.38 12.97 -0.43
C SER A 132 33.52 13.80 -1.07
N SER A 133 33.70 13.72 -2.41
CA SER A 133 34.72 14.50 -3.11
C SER A 133 34.30 15.96 -3.33
N ALA A 134 35.11 16.91 -2.85
CA ALA A 134 34.82 18.34 -2.91
C ALA A 134 34.76 18.94 -4.33
N ASP A 135 35.44 18.35 -5.32
CA ASP A 135 35.79 19.13 -6.53
C ASP A 135 35.01 18.80 -7.81
N VAL A 136 34.21 17.72 -7.85
CA VAL A 136 33.52 17.36 -9.10
C VAL A 136 32.09 16.89 -8.85
N ALA A 137 31.14 17.70 -9.28
CA ALA A 137 29.72 17.34 -9.30
C ALA A 137 29.51 16.01 -10.05
N LYS A 138 28.83 15.06 -9.42
CA LYS A 138 28.55 13.74 -9.98
C LYS A 138 27.12 13.67 -10.47
N ASN A 139 26.92 13.02 -11.62
CA ASN A 139 25.59 12.87 -12.20
C ASN A 139 24.94 11.60 -11.67
N ILE A 140 23.70 11.74 -11.21
CA ILE A 140 22.81 10.62 -10.92
C ILE A 140 21.60 10.63 -11.84
N ARG A 141 20.97 9.46 -11.98
CA ARG A 141 19.69 9.31 -12.65
C ARG A 141 18.65 8.93 -11.62
N ILE A 142 17.53 9.64 -11.67
CA ILE A 142 16.37 9.37 -10.84
C ILE A 142 15.25 8.86 -11.73
N LEU A 143 14.54 7.84 -11.26
CA LEU A 143 13.25 7.43 -11.79
C LEU A 143 12.22 7.49 -10.64
N GLU A 144 11.10 8.14 -10.90
CA GLU A 144 9.97 8.23 -9.99
C GLU A 144 8.76 7.52 -10.60
N GLY A 145 8.06 6.74 -9.78
CA GLY A 145 6.80 6.09 -10.12
C GLY A 145 5.70 6.39 -9.10
N LYS A 146 4.46 6.39 -9.56
CA LYS A 146 3.27 6.40 -8.69
C LYS A 146 2.92 4.97 -8.26
#